data_AF-A0A139CMT3-F1
#
_entry.id   AF-A0A139CMT3-F1
#
_cell.length_a   1.000
_cell.length_b   1.000
_cell.length_c   1.000
_cell.angle_alpha   90.00
_cell.angle_beta   90.00
_cell.angle_gamma   90.00
#
_symmetry.space_group_name_H-M   'P 1'
#
loop_
_entity.id
_entity.type
_entity.pdbx_description
1 polymer ?
#
loop_
_entity_poly.entity_id
_entity_poly.type
_entity_poly.pdbx_seq_one_letter_code
_entity_poly.pdbx_strand_id
1 'polypeptide(L)'
;MNMQQLCCDIMKYLAGEYVDFLKYDPDLTHLTKFQREVLEATRKIPYGQTRTYGQLAEDIGKSKASRAVGRALNKNPYPLIIPCHRVVAKNNIGGYAGGKELKKKLLEMEKAINYDESVR
;
A
#
# COMPACT_ATOMS: atom_id res chain seq x y z
N MET A 1 -0.73 6.30 -19.16
CA MET A 1 0.18 5.26 -18.61
C MET A 1 0.58 4.29 -19.71
N ASN A 2 1.87 4.06 -19.94
CA ASN A 2 2.32 3.04 -20.91
C ASN A 2 2.16 1.64 -20.29
N MET A 3 1.27 0.83 -20.87
CA MET A 3 0.93 -0.50 -20.33
C MET A 3 2.06 -1.52 -20.43
N GLN A 4 2.87 -1.46 -21.50
CA GLN A 4 3.98 -2.40 -21.67
C GLN A 4 5.07 -2.15 -20.62
N GLN A 5 5.39 -0.88 -20.36
CA GLN A 5 6.34 -0.50 -19.32
C GLN A 5 5.83 -0.89 -17.93
N LEU A 6 4.55 -0.65 -17.64
CA LEU A 6 3.94 -1.06 -16.37
C LEU A 6 4.06 -2.56 -16.12
N CYS A 7 3.73 -3.40 -17.11
CA CYS A 7 3.87 -4.85 -16.97
C CYS A 7 5.31 -5.26 -16.66
N CYS A 8 6.29 -4.68 -17.37
CA CYS A 8 7.71 -4.94 -17.13
C CYS A 8 8.12 -4.58 -15.69
N ASP A 9 7.71 -3.40 -15.23
CA ASP A 9 8.04 -2.90 -13.89
C ASP A 9 7.32 -3.69 -12.78
N ILE A 10 6.09 -4.15 -13.00
CA ILE A 10 5.41 -5.08 -12.08
C ILE A 10 6.19 -6.40 -11.99
N MET A 11 6.66 -6.96 -13.11
CA MET A 11 7.43 -8.21 -13.09
C MET A 11 8.75 -8.05 -12.34
N LYS A 12 9.49 -6.94 -12.56
CA LYS A 12 10.71 -6.62 -11.80
C LYS A 12 10.45 -6.51 -10.31
N TYR A 13 9.40 -5.77 -9.95
CA TYR A 13 9.00 -5.61 -8.55
C TYR A 13 8.68 -6.97 -7.90
N LEU A 14 7.91 -7.83 -8.58
CA LEU A 14 7.58 -9.17 -8.08
C LEU A 14 8.78 -10.12 -8.03
N ALA A 15 9.85 -9.85 -8.80
CA ALA A 15 11.14 -10.52 -8.70
C ALA A 15 12.02 -9.99 -7.54
N GLY A 16 11.53 -9.02 -6.78
CA GLY A 16 12.24 -8.43 -5.63
C GLY A 16 13.10 -7.22 -5.96
N GLU A 17 13.06 -6.73 -7.20
CA GLU A 17 13.79 -5.50 -7.56
C GLU A 17 13.07 -4.24 -7.05
N TYR A 18 13.86 -3.21 -6.75
CA TYR A 18 13.29 -1.90 -6.46
C TYR A 18 12.73 -1.27 -7.73
N VAL A 19 11.49 -0.81 -7.65
CA VAL A 19 10.79 -0.11 -8.73
C VAL A 19 10.11 1.11 -8.14
N ASP A 20 10.40 2.29 -8.71
CA ASP A 20 9.67 3.50 -8.38
C ASP A 20 8.35 3.56 -9.16
N PHE A 21 7.23 3.36 -8.45
CA PHE A 21 5.89 3.47 -9.01
C PHE A 21 5.33 4.90 -9.02
N LEU A 22 6.01 5.89 -8.42
CA LEU A 22 5.58 7.29 -8.46
C LEU A 22 5.64 7.88 -9.88
N LYS A 23 6.43 7.28 -10.77
CA LYS A 23 6.47 7.63 -12.20
C LYS A 23 5.15 7.36 -12.94
N TYR A 24 4.23 6.61 -12.35
CA TYR A 24 2.90 6.37 -12.89
C TYR A 24 1.87 7.26 -12.23
N ASP A 25 0.97 7.81 -13.02
CA ASP A 25 -0.15 8.60 -12.55
C ASP A 25 -1.48 7.86 -12.80
N PRO A 26 -2.05 7.17 -11.79
CA PRO A 26 -3.33 6.50 -11.93
C PRO A 26 -4.49 7.49 -11.91
N ASP A 27 -5.51 7.26 -12.74
CA ASP A 27 -6.72 8.08 -12.71
C ASP A 27 -7.57 7.79 -11.47
N LEU A 28 -7.66 8.77 -10.56
CA LEU A 28 -8.47 8.68 -9.34
C LEU A 28 -9.71 9.60 -9.38
N THR A 29 -10.03 10.19 -10.54
CA THR A 29 -11.12 11.18 -10.66
C THR A 29 -12.49 10.61 -10.30
N HIS A 30 -12.70 9.32 -10.56
CA HIS A 30 -13.92 8.58 -10.25
C HIS A 30 -14.12 8.26 -8.75
N LEU A 31 -13.15 8.55 -7.90
CA LEU A 31 -13.22 8.29 -6.46
C LEU A 31 -13.78 9.48 -5.68
N THR A 32 -14.20 9.25 -4.43
CA THR A 32 -14.56 10.36 -3.53
C THR A 32 -13.33 11.15 -3.11
N LYS A 33 -13.52 12.41 -2.68
CA LYS A 33 -12.42 13.26 -2.16
C LYS A 33 -11.62 12.55 -1.06
N PHE A 34 -12.29 11.92 -0.10
CA PHE A 34 -11.63 11.20 0.98
C PHE A 34 -10.82 9.99 0.49
N GLN A 35 -11.35 9.23 -0.47
CA GLN A 35 -10.59 8.11 -1.05
C GLN A 35 -9.34 8.60 -1.78
N ARG A 36 -9.45 9.68 -2.56
CA ARG A 36 -8.28 10.28 -3.23
C ARG A 36 -7.23 10.71 -2.23
N GLU A 37 -7.60 11.45 -1.18
CA GLU A 37 -6.66 11.90 -0.13
C GLU A 37 -5.93 10.72 0.52
N VAL A 38 -6.65 9.65 0.86
CA VAL A 38 -6.06 8.43 1.44
C VAL A 38 -5.10 7.76 0.46
N LEU A 39 -5.51 7.55 -0.79
CA LEU A 39 -4.69 6.84 -1.78
C LEU A 39 -3.44 7.65 -2.16
N GLU A 40 -3.56 8.98 -2.31
CA GLU A 40 -2.43 9.88 -2.55
C GLU A 40 -1.44 9.90 -1.39
N ALA A 41 -1.92 9.94 -0.14
CA ALA A 41 -1.05 9.82 1.02
C ALA A 41 -0.36 8.44 1.07
N THR A 42 -1.06 7.38 0.65
CA THR A 42 -0.51 6.02 0.60
C THR A 42 0.59 5.88 -0.46
N ARG A 43 0.46 6.53 -1.62
CA ARG A 43 1.48 6.54 -2.69
C ARG A 43 2.83 7.05 -2.18
N LYS A 44 2.84 7.92 -1.18
CA LYS A 44 4.04 8.54 -0.61
C LYS A 44 4.78 7.64 0.38
N ILE A 45 4.25 6.46 0.73
CA ILE A 45 4.93 5.53 1.63
C ILE A 45 6.08 4.84 0.88
N PRO A 46 7.35 5.05 1.26
CA PRO A 46 8.49 4.50 0.53
C PRO A 46 8.53 2.97 0.55
N TYR A 47 9.22 2.38 -0.44
CA TYR A 47 9.54 0.94 -0.45
C TYR A 47 10.27 0.56 0.84
N GLY A 48 9.89 -0.59 1.42
CA GLY A 48 10.52 -1.08 2.65
C GLY A 48 10.09 -0.34 3.93
N GLN A 49 9.14 0.60 3.82
CA GLN A 49 8.57 1.29 4.97
C GLN A 49 7.09 0.99 5.13
N THR A 50 6.61 1.11 6.35
CA THR A 50 5.19 0.99 6.68
C THR A 50 4.65 2.25 7.33
N ARG A 51 3.32 2.37 7.31
CA ARG A 51 2.55 3.30 8.14
C ARG A 51 1.40 2.57 8.78
N THR A 52 0.99 2.99 9.96
CA THR A 52 -0.26 2.51 10.54
C THR A 52 -1.46 3.23 9.93
N TYR A 53 -2.65 2.61 9.97
CA TYR A 53 -3.89 3.31 9.60
C TYR A 53 -4.13 4.60 10.40
N GLY A 54 -3.60 4.69 11.64
CA GLY A 54 -3.66 5.88 12.47
C GLY A 54 -2.76 7.00 11.95
N GLN A 55 -1.48 6.68 11.72
CA GLN A 55 -0.52 7.63 11.13
C GLN A 55 -1.01 8.15 9.77
N LEU A 56 -1.51 7.26 8.90
CA LEU A 56 -2.03 7.69 7.61
C LEU A 56 -3.29 8.58 7.74
N ALA A 57 -4.10 8.38 8.78
CA ALA A 57 -5.23 9.25 9.08
C ALA A 57 -4.77 10.64 9.61
N GLU A 58 -3.69 10.67 10.38
CA GLU A 58 -3.03 11.90 10.83
C GLU A 58 -2.42 12.67 9.65
N ASP A 59 -1.73 11.99 8.73
CA ASP A 59 -1.09 12.58 7.54
C ASP A 59 -2.09 13.34 6.65
N ILE A 60 -3.37 12.91 6.64
CA ILE A 60 -4.45 13.59 5.89
C ILE A 60 -5.30 14.55 6.74
N GLY A 61 -4.86 14.87 7.97
CA GLY A 61 -5.57 15.79 8.87
C GLY A 61 -6.88 15.23 9.44
N LYS A 62 -7.05 13.91 9.48
CA LYS A 62 -8.27 13.21 9.93
C LYS A 62 -7.93 12.15 10.99
N SER A 63 -7.21 12.51 12.05
CA SER A 63 -6.69 11.59 13.09
C SER A 63 -7.68 10.55 13.64
N LYS A 64 -8.99 10.86 13.70
CA LYS A 64 -10.05 9.92 14.15
C LYS A 64 -10.56 8.96 13.07
N ALA A 65 -10.02 8.99 11.85
CA ALA A 65 -10.57 8.31 10.68
C ALA A 65 -9.88 6.97 10.33
N SER A 66 -9.08 6.36 11.22
CA SER A 66 -8.30 5.14 10.91
C SER A 66 -9.14 4.00 10.30
N ARG A 67 -10.37 3.78 10.80
CA ARG A 67 -11.29 2.77 10.23
C ARG A 67 -11.77 3.14 8.82
N ALA A 68 -12.05 4.42 8.59
CA ALA A 68 -12.46 4.92 7.27
C ALA A 68 -11.30 4.84 6.26
N VAL A 69 -10.08 5.13 6.70
CA VAL A 69 -8.84 4.92 5.91
C VAL A 69 -8.74 3.46 5.48
N GLY A 70 -8.91 2.51 6.40
CA GLY A 70 -8.90 1.08 6.06
C GLY A 70 -9.95 0.69 5.00
N ARG A 71 -11.16 1.26 5.08
CA ARG A 71 -12.22 1.05 4.07
C ARG A 71 -11.87 1.67 2.72
N ALA A 72 -11.25 2.84 2.70
CA ALA A 72 -10.78 3.49 1.46
C ALA A 72 -9.68 2.65 0.79
N LEU A 73 -8.71 2.15 1.57
CA LEU A 73 -7.63 1.30 1.08
C LEU A 73 -8.12 -0.06 0.54
N ASN A 74 -9.18 -0.62 1.14
CA ASN A 74 -9.79 -1.85 0.63
C ASN A 74 -10.41 -1.67 -0.76
N LYS A 75 -10.76 -0.43 -1.13
CA LYS A 75 -11.29 -0.06 -2.45
C LYS A 75 -10.21 0.49 -3.39
N ASN A 76 -8.93 0.24 -3.12
CA ASN A 76 -7.84 0.68 -3.99
C ASN A 76 -7.94 0.01 -5.37
N PRO A 77 -8.18 0.77 -6.46
CA PRO A 77 -8.28 0.20 -7.80
C PRO A 77 -6.92 -0.15 -8.41
N TYR A 78 -5.82 0.35 -7.86
CA TYR A 78 -4.46 0.14 -8.41
C TYR A 78 -3.49 -0.38 -7.33
N PRO A 79 -3.61 -1.65 -6.90
CA PRO A 79 -2.62 -2.28 -6.03
C PRO A 79 -1.21 -2.18 -6.59
N LEU A 80 -0.20 -2.24 -5.72
CA LEU A 80 1.24 -2.05 -6.00
C LEU A 80 1.61 -0.61 -6.42
N ILE A 81 0.93 -0.03 -7.40
CA ILE A 81 1.11 1.38 -7.79
C ILE A 81 0.72 2.29 -6.63
N ILE A 82 -0.43 2.01 -6.02
CA ILE A 82 -0.80 2.54 -4.71
C ILE A 82 -0.53 1.43 -3.69
N PRO A 83 0.51 1.56 -2.85
CA PRO A 83 1.04 0.46 -2.05
C PRO A 83 0.23 0.26 -0.75
N CYS A 84 -1.06 -0.07 -0.87
CA CYS A 84 -1.93 -0.26 0.30
C CYS A 84 -1.52 -1.45 1.19
N HIS A 85 -0.65 -2.36 0.70
CA HIS A 85 0.00 -3.39 1.51
C HIS A 85 0.98 -2.82 2.54
N ARG A 86 1.53 -1.61 2.33
CA ARG A 86 2.42 -0.92 3.28
C ARG A 86 1.70 -0.31 4.48
N VAL A 87 0.36 -0.28 4.47
CA VAL A 87 -0.44 0.26 5.58
C VAL A 87 -0.86 -0.86 6.52
N VAL A 88 -0.35 -0.87 7.76
CA VAL A 88 -0.56 -1.94 8.74
C VAL A 88 -1.42 -1.49 9.93
N ALA A 89 -1.90 -2.44 10.74
CA ALA A 89 -2.50 -2.09 12.02
C ALA A 89 -1.40 -1.84 13.06
N LYS A 90 -1.73 -1.14 14.15
CA LYS A 90 -0.75 -0.83 15.21
C LYS A 90 -0.08 -2.07 15.80
N ASN A 91 -0.84 -3.16 15.94
CA ASN A 91 -0.41 -4.37 16.65
C ASN A 91 -0.42 -5.64 15.77
N ASN A 92 -0.70 -5.53 14.47
CA ASN A 92 -0.71 -6.68 13.55
C ASN A 92 -0.68 -6.19 12.09
N ILE A 93 -0.61 -7.13 11.15
CA ILE A 93 -0.52 -6.80 9.71
C ILE A 93 -1.76 -6.07 9.15
N GLY A 94 -2.92 -6.13 9.82
CA GLY A 94 -4.16 -5.54 9.35
C GLY A 94 -4.84 -6.30 8.22
N GLY A 95 -5.74 -5.62 7.50
CA GLY A 95 -6.47 -6.18 6.36
C GLY A 95 -5.77 -5.91 5.03
N TYR A 96 -6.09 -6.72 4.03
CA TYR A 96 -5.68 -6.52 2.64
C TYR A 96 -6.75 -7.10 1.70
N ALA A 97 -7.09 -6.38 0.63
CA ALA A 97 -8.07 -6.86 -0.35
C ALA A 97 -7.61 -8.16 -1.04
N GLY A 98 -6.31 -8.30 -1.31
CA GLY A 98 -5.71 -9.53 -1.85
C GLY A 98 -5.39 -10.62 -0.81
N GLY A 99 -5.87 -10.49 0.43
CA GLY A 99 -5.64 -11.46 1.51
C GLY A 99 -4.36 -11.22 2.32
N LYS A 100 -4.34 -11.66 3.59
CA LYS A 100 -3.25 -11.39 4.53
C LYS A 100 -1.92 -12.04 4.12
N GLU A 101 -1.96 -13.24 3.54
CA GLU A 101 -0.75 -13.95 3.13
C GLU A 101 -0.01 -13.25 2.00
N LEU A 102 -0.73 -12.71 1.01
CA LEU A 102 -0.10 -11.90 -0.04
C LEU A 102 0.51 -10.63 0.54
N LYS A 103 -0.17 -9.95 1.48
CA LYS A 103 0.37 -8.77 2.15
C LYS A 103 1.67 -9.06 2.91
N LYS A 104 1.76 -10.20 3.59
CA LYS A 104 2.99 -10.64 4.27
C LYS A 104 4.13 -10.79 3.27
N LYS A 105 3.92 -11.59 2.22
CA LYS A 105 4.93 -11.83 1.18
C LYS A 105 5.45 -10.55 0.55
N LEU A 106 4.56 -9.59 0.25
CA LEU A 106 4.96 -8.29 -0.29
C LEU A 106 5.79 -7.48 0.72
N LEU A 107 5.38 -7.44 1.99
CA LEU A 107 6.12 -6.72 3.03
C LEU A 107 7.49 -7.37 3.33
N GLU A 108 7.57 -8.70 3.32
CA GLU A 108 8.81 -9.47 3.50
C GLU A 108 9.75 -9.26 2.31
N MET A 109 9.24 -9.33 1.08
CA MET A 109 10.00 -9.03 -0.14
C MET A 109 10.58 -7.62 -0.09
N GLU A 110 9.79 -6.64 0.36
CA GLU A 110 10.25 -5.27 0.56
C GLU A 110 11.18 -5.08 1.77
N LYS A 111 11.38 -6.11 2.60
CA LYS A 111 12.09 -6.05 3.89
C LYS A 111 11.49 -5.02 4.86
N ALA A 112 10.19 -4.76 4.72
CA ALA A 112 9.45 -3.81 5.54
C ALA A 112 9.03 -4.40 6.90
N ILE A 113 9.01 -5.73 7.00
CA ILE A 113 8.84 -6.48 8.23
C ILE A 113 9.87 -7.62 8.25
N ASN A 114 10.45 -7.90 9.41
CA ASN A 114 11.20 -9.13 9.63
C ASN A 114 10.24 -10.13 10.27
N TYR A 115 9.76 -11.09 9.49
CA TYR A 115 9.00 -12.21 10.04
C TYR A 115 9.98 -13.34 10.34
N ASP A 116 10.11 -13.69 11.61
CA ASP A 116 10.88 -14.87 12.01
C ASP A 116 9.97 -16.10 11.85
N GLU A 117 10.25 -16.94 10.86
CA GLU A 117 9.50 -18.19 10.63
C GLU A 117 9.73 -19.24 11.73
N SER A 118 10.69 -19.03 12.64
CA SER A 118 11.01 -19.97 13.74
C SER A 118 10.00 -19.99 14.89
N VAL A 119 9.00 -19.10 14.90
CA VAL A 119 7.98 -18.99 15.96
C VAL A 119 6.66 -19.69 15.58
N ARG A 120 6.73 -20.86 14.93
CA ARG A 120 5.57 -21.73 14.71
C ARG A 120 5.59 -22.93 15.63
#